data_AF-A0A161PCF7-F1
#
_entry.id   AF-A0A161PCF7-F1
#
_cell.length_a   1.000
_cell.length_b   1.000
_cell.length_c   1.000
_cell.angle_alpha   90.00
_cell.angle_beta   90.00
_cell.angle_gamma   90.00
#
_symmetry.space_group_name_H-M   'P 1'
#
loop_
_entity.id
_entity.type
_entity.pdbx_description
1 polymer ?
#
loop_
_entity_poly.entity_id
_entity_poly.type
_entity_poly.pdbx_seq_one_letter_code
_entity_poly.pdbx_strand_id
1 'polypeptide(L)'
;MNKKAKESKRLFLISGLIVTIISIYINIDDVIKGHFPNAIMLLALGMNHLLMAYLSPHLFQRDERSKMILGKSMFANYFVLFGTIAILFLVSGFSHFNWDAQQVLIILTSFLLLSIPTTMVIYSKIL
;
A
#
# COMPACT_ATOMS: atom_id res chain seq x y z
N MET A 1 -16.49 20.11 1.69
CA MET A 1 -15.31 19.44 1.05
C MET A 1 -14.92 20.24 -0.18
N ASN A 2 -13.65 20.65 -0.29
CA ASN A 2 -13.14 21.43 -1.43
C ASN A 2 -13.39 20.68 -2.77
N LYS A 3 -13.76 21.39 -3.84
CA LYS A 3 -13.99 20.84 -5.19
C LYS A 3 -12.80 19.99 -5.65
N LYS A 4 -11.57 20.45 -5.39
CA LYS A 4 -10.33 19.71 -5.69
C LYS A 4 -10.24 18.37 -4.94
N ALA A 5 -10.55 18.35 -3.65
CA ALA A 5 -10.53 17.12 -2.85
C ALA A 5 -11.58 16.10 -3.32
N LYS A 6 -12.75 16.57 -3.78
CA LYS A 6 -13.81 15.72 -4.35
C LYS A 6 -13.38 15.07 -5.67
N GLU A 7 -12.74 15.87 -6.52
CA GLU A 7 -12.23 15.40 -7.82
C GLU A 7 -11.10 14.39 -7.63
N SER A 8 -10.08 14.70 -6.81
CA SER A 8 -8.99 13.77 -6.49
C SER A 8 -9.52 12.47 -5.86
N LYS A 9 -10.48 12.56 -4.92
CA LYS A 9 -11.12 11.37 -4.33
C LYS A 9 -11.74 10.48 -5.41
N ARG A 10 -12.47 11.07 -6.36
CA ARG A 10 -13.13 10.33 -7.44
C ARG A 10 -12.11 9.67 -8.37
N LEU A 11 -11.03 10.38 -8.73
CA LEU A 11 -9.96 9.84 -9.57
C LEU A 11 -9.25 8.66 -8.90
N PHE A 12 -8.89 8.78 -7.62
CA PHE A 12 -8.28 7.70 -6.85
C PHE A 12 -9.22 6.50 -6.69
N LEU A 13 -10.52 6.72 -6.48
CA LEU A 13 -11.49 5.64 -6.34
C LEU A 13 -11.67 4.86 -7.65
N ILE A 14 -11.85 5.56 -8.77
CA ILE A 14 -12.04 4.92 -10.09
C ILE A 14 -10.76 4.19 -10.51
N SER A 15 -9.61 4.86 -10.43
CA SER A 15 -8.33 4.23 -10.80
C SER A 15 -7.99 3.06 -9.87
N GLY A 16 -8.22 3.19 -8.57
CA GLY A 16 -7.99 2.12 -7.59
C GLY A 16 -8.86 0.90 -7.87
N LEU A 17 -10.15 1.07 -8.18
CA LEU A 17 -11.03 -0.05 -8.55
C LEU A 17 -10.56 -0.74 -9.84
N ILE A 18 -10.27 0.03 -10.89
CA ILE A 18 -9.83 -0.52 -12.19
C ILE A 18 -8.52 -1.29 -12.02
N VAL A 19 -7.50 -0.69 -11.39
CA VAL A 19 -6.20 -1.31 -11.18
C VAL A 19 -6.32 -2.55 -10.30
N THR A 20 -7.14 -2.51 -9.25
CA THR A 20 -7.39 -3.68 -8.38
C THR A 20 -8.00 -4.84 -9.17
N ILE A 21 -9.05 -4.59 -9.96
CA ILE A 21 -9.70 -5.64 -10.79
C ILE A 21 -8.70 -6.24 -11.78
N ILE A 22 -7.95 -5.40 -12.50
CA ILE A 22 -6.93 -5.85 -13.45
C ILE A 22 -5.86 -6.67 -12.75
N SER A 23 -5.39 -6.21 -11.58
CA SER A 23 -4.36 -6.93 -10.83
C SER A 23 -4.85 -8.29 -10.35
N ILE A 24 -6.10 -8.42 -9.91
CA ILE A 24 -6.68 -9.70 -9.52
C ILE A 24 -6.69 -10.64 -10.74
N TYR A 25 -7.17 -10.15 -11.88
CA TYR A 25 -7.21 -10.92 -13.12
C TYR A 25 -5.83 -11.43 -13.55
N ILE A 26 -4.78 -10.60 -13.47
CA ILE A 26 -3.43 -10.99 -13.88
C ILE A 26 -2.83 -12.02 -12.91
N ASN A 27 -3.07 -11.89 -11.60
CA ASN A 27 -2.45 -12.76 -10.60
C ASN A 27 -3.21 -14.07 -10.37
N ILE A 28 -4.45 -14.21 -10.84
CA ILE A 28 -5.29 -15.38 -10.51
C ILE A 28 -4.70 -16.70 -11.03
N ASP A 29 -4.11 -16.68 -12.22
CA ASP A 29 -3.50 -17.86 -12.84
C ASP A 29 -2.29 -18.36 -12.05
N ASP A 30 -1.42 -17.44 -11.62
CA ASP A 30 -0.25 -17.77 -10.80
C ASP A 30 -0.69 -18.37 -9.46
N VAL A 31 -1.70 -17.77 -8.82
CA VAL A 31 -2.24 -18.24 -7.54
C VAL A 31 -2.85 -19.64 -7.68
N ILE A 32 -3.65 -19.89 -8.72
CA ILE A 32 -4.28 -21.21 -8.95
C ILE A 32 -3.22 -22.30 -9.21
N LYS A 33 -2.13 -21.95 -9.91
CA LYS A 33 -1.02 -22.87 -10.21
C LYS A 33 -0.04 -23.03 -9.05
N GLY A 34 -0.22 -22.30 -7.94
CA GLY A 34 0.72 -22.31 -6.81
C GLY A 34 2.05 -21.62 -7.12
N HIS A 35 2.10 -20.79 -8.17
CA HIS A 35 3.26 -19.99 -8.52
C HIS A 35 3.24 -18.65 -7.78
N PHE A 36 4.42 -18.03 -7.65
CA PHE A 36 4.51 -16.70 -7.08
C PHE A 36 3.83 -15.66 -8.00
N PRO A 37 2.87 -14.87 -7.52
CA PRO A 37 2.17 -13.87 -8.31
C PRO A 37 3.06 -12.66 -8.59
N ASN A 38 3.74 -12.65 -9.73
CA ASN A 38 4.74 -11.61 -10.05
C ASN A 38 4.13 -10.21 -10.18
N ALA A 39 2.84 -10.12 -10.51
CA ALA A 39 2.12 -8.86 -10.63
C ALA A 39 1.45 -8.41 -9.32
N ILE A 40 1.79 -9.00 -8.16
CA ILE A 40 1.17 -8.66 -6.87
C ILE A 40 1.43 -7.20 -6.47
N MET A 41 2.52 -6.60 -6.94
CA MET A 41 2.80 -5.18 -6.75
C MET A 41 1.73 -4.28 -7.38
N LEU A 42 1.10 -4.71 -8.48
CA LEU A 42 0.01 -3.99 -9.12
C LEU A 42 -1.25 -3.99 -8.23
N LEU A 43 -1.47 -5.07 -7.48
CA LEU A 43 -2.55 -5.14 -6.49
C LEU A 43 -2.29 -4.17 -5.33
N ALA A 44 -1.06 -4.12 -4.82
CA ALA A 44 -0.66 -3.15 -3.80
C ALA A 44 -0.85 -1.71 -4.28
N LEU A 45 -0.56 -1.43 -5.55
CA LEU A 45 -0.81 -0.11 -6.15
C LEU A 45 -2.31 0.22 -6.22
N GLY A 46 -3.15 -0.72 -6.64
CA GLY A 46 -4.61 -0.56 -6.68
C GLY A 46 -5.19 -0.28 -5.29
N MET A 47 -4.76 -1.04 -4.28
CA MET A 47 -5.13 -0.82 -2.88
C MET A 47 -4.64 0.53 -2.35
N ASN A 48 -3.41 0.94 -2.68
CA ASN A 48 -2.89 2.27 -2.33
C ASN A 48 -3.79 3.39 -2.88
N HIS A 49 -4.23 3.30 -4.14
CA HIS A 49 -5.17 4.26 -4.70
C HIS A 49 -6.50 4.29 -3.94
N LEU A 50 -7.04 3.14 -3.52
CA LEU A 50 -8.26 3.09 -2.71
C LEU A 50 -8.06 3.75 -1.33
N LEU A 51 -6.92 3.52 -0.67
CA LEU A 51 -6.57 4.20 0.58
C LEU A 51 -6.44 5.72 0.38
N MET A 52 -5.83 6.16 -0.71
CA MET A 52 -5.70 7.58 -1.06
C MET A 52 -7.06 8.22 -1.37
N ALA A 53 -8.02 7.47 -1.93
CA ALA A 53 -9.39 7.95 -2.10
C ALA A 53 -10.07 8.25 -0.75
N TYR A 54 -9.81 7.44 0.27
CA TYR A 54 -10.28 7.69 1.63
C TYR A 54 -9.54 8.87 2.30
N LEU A 55 -8.23 8.99 2.08
CA LEU A 55 -7.41 10.04 2.68
C LEU A 55 -7.58 11.41 2.02
N SER A 56 -7.97 11.47 0.75
CA SER A 56 -8.18 12.71 0.01
C SER A 56 -8.95 13.79 0.79
N PRO A 57 -10.14 13.54 1.37
CA PRO A 57 -10.85 14.56 2.16
C PRO A 57 -10.08 15.07 3.38
N HIS A 58 -9.18 14.26 3.94
CA HIS A 58 -8.41 14.60 5.14
C HIS A 58 -7.12 15.35 4.78
N LEU A 59 -6.42 14.97 3.71
CA LEU A 59 -5.12 15.56 3.34
C LEU A 59 -5.26 16.88 2.54
N PHE A 60 -6.32 17.04 1.74
CA PHE A 60 -6.47 18.20 0.86
C PHE A 60 -7.05 19.44 1.55
N GLN A 61 -7.38 19.37 2.84
CA GLN A 61 -7.77 20.54 3.61
C GLN A 61 -6.55 21.41 3.99
N ARG A 62 -5.32 20.87 3.85
CA ARG A 62 -4.03 21.56 4.10
C ARG A 62 -3.98 22.29 5.46
N ASP A 63 -4.71 21.75 6.42
CA ASP A 63 -4.75 22.22 7.79
C ASP A 63 -3.58 21.64 8.60
N GLU A 64 -3.45 22.12 9.84
CA GLU A 64 -2.43 21.63 10.77
C GLU A 64 -2.57 20.13 11.03
N ARG A 65 -3.81 19.62 11.08
CA ARG A 65 -4.12 18.19 11.23
C ARG A 65 -3.54 17.35 10.08
N SER A 66 -3.68 17.79 8.82
CA SER A 66 -3.10 17.13 7.66
C SER A 66 -1.58 16.97 7.80
N LYS A 67 -0.89 18.03 8.23
CA LYS A 67 0.57 18.01 8.44
C LYS A 67 0.96 17.06 9.56
N MET A 68 0.20 17.04 10.65
CA MET A 68 0.46 16.12 11.77
C MET A 68 0.24 14.65 11.36
N ILE A 69 -0.81 14.35 10.59
CA ILE A 69 -1.05 13.00 10.04
C ILE A 69 0.15 12.56 9.18
N LEU A 70 0.60 13.40 8.24
CA LEU A 70 1.76 13.12 7.39
C LEU A 70 3.03 12.86 8.21
N GLY A 71 3.34 13.74 9.16
CA GLY A 71 4.54 13.63 10.00
C GLY A 71 4.55 12.36 10.86
N LYS A 72 3.46 12.08 11.59
CA LYS A 72 3.36 10.87 12.43
C LYS A 72 3.36 9.59 11.60
N SER A 73 2.76 9.62 10.41
CA SER A 73 2.75 8.46 9.50
C SER A 73 4.15 8.16 8.99
N MET A 74 4.91 9.17 8.56
CA MET A 74 6.31 8.98 8.13
C MET A 74 7.19 8.39 9.23
N PHE A 75 7.06 8.88 10.47
CA PHE A 75 7.80 8.34 11.62
C PHE A 75 7.42 6.88 11.92
N ALA A 76 6.12 6.56 11.95
CA ALA A 76 5.68 5.18 12.13
C ALA A 76 6.19 4.27 11.01
N ASN A 77 6.24 4.77 9.78
CA ASN A 77 6.64 3.99 8.63
C ASN A 77 8.12 3.59 8.61
N TYR A 78 8.97 4.37 9.29
CA TYR A 78 10.34 3.97 9.57
C TYR A 78 10.36 2.61 10.27
N PHE A 79 9.60 2.44 11.37
CA PHE A 79 9.54 1.17 12.09
C PHE A 79 8.90 0.06 11.26
N VAL A 80 7.89 0.37 10.45
CA VAL A 80 7.26 -0.61 9.55
C VAL A 80 8.28 -1.13 8.52
N LEU A 81 9.12 -0.26 7.94
CA LEU A 81 10.17 -0.66 7.00
C LEU A 81 11.17 -1.62 7.67
N PHE A 82 11.72 -1.25 8.82
CA PHE A 82 12.66 -2.11 9.54
C PHE A 82 12.02 -3.43 9.97
N GLY A 83 10.78 -3.40 10.46
CA GLY A 83 10.03 -4.59 10.81
C GLY A 83 9.80 -5.50 9.61
N THR A 84 9.43 -4.94 8.45
CA THR A 84 9.22 -5.70 7.21
C THR A 84 10.52 -6.34 6.74
N ILE A 85 11.63 -5.61 6.76
CA ILE A 85 12.95 -6.16 6.40
C ILE A 85 13.33 -7.30 7.35
N ALA A 86 13.18 -7.11 8.66
CA ALA A 86 13.49 -8.14 9.65
C ALA A 86 12.65 -9.41 9.44
N ILE A 87 11.35 -9.25 9.16
CA ILE A 87 10.46 -10.38 8.85
C ILE A 87 10.92 -11.09 7.58
N LEU A 88 11.26 -10.36 6.52
CA LEU A 88 11.75 -10.97 5.27
C LEU A 88 13.05 -11.74 5.49
N PHE A 89 13.99 -11.22 6.28
CA PHE A 89 15.21 -11.95 6.66
C PHE A 89 14.90 -13.27 7.38
N LEU A 90 13.96 -13.26 8.33
CA LEU A 90 13.55 -14.48 9.04
C LEU A 90 12.88 -15.48 8.09
N VAL A 91 11.98 -15.00 7.23
CA VAL A 91 11.26 -15.85 6.27
C VAL A 91 12.22 -16.49 5.26
N SER A 92 13.17 -15.72 4.72
CA SER A 92 14.19 -16.22 3.79
C SER A 92 15.16 -17.23 4.42
N GLY A 93 15.27 -17.27 5.75
CA GLY A 93 16.09 -18.26 6.46
C GLY A 93 15.47 -19.66 6.56
N PHE A 94 14.17 -19.81 6.23
CA PHE A 94 13.51 -21.12 6.25
C PHE A 94 13.75 -21.87 4.94
N SER A 95 14.26 -23.10 5.02
CA SER A 95 14.59 -23.96 3.87
C SER A 95 13.41 -24.32 2.96
N HIS A 96 12.17 -24.08 3.41
CA HIS A 96 10.95 -24.31 2.63
C HIS A 96 10.63 -23.16 1.65
N PHE A 97 11.18 -21.97 1.85
CA PHE A 97 10.90 -20.78 1.03
C PHE A 97 12.13 -20.40 0.20
N ASN A 98 12.31 -21.07 -0.94
CA ASN A 98 13.32 -20.68 -1.94
C ASN A 98 12.80 -19.52 -2.79
N TRP A 99 12.69 -18.33 -2.17
CA TRP A 99 12.29 -17.12 -2.89
C TRP A 99 13.46 -16.54 -3.65
N ASP A 100 13.22 -16.17 -4.90
CA ASP A 100 14.19 -15.40 -5.68
C ASP A 100 14.29 -13.95 -5.15
N ALA A 101 15.46 -13.34 -5.34
CA ALA A 101 15.72 -11.96 -4.91
C ALA A 101 14.68 -10.98 -5.46
N GLN A 102 14.21 -11.20 -6.70
CA GLN A 102 13.16 -10.38 -7.30
C GLN A 102 11.83 -10.51 -6.54
N GLN A 103 11.45 -11.70 -6.10
CA GLN A 103 10.21 -11.95 -5.37
C GLN A 103 10.23 -11.27 -4.00
N VAL A 104 11.38 -11.31 -3.31
CA VAL A 104 11.57 -10.59 -2.05
C VAL A 104 11.41 -9.08 -2.24
N LEU A 105 12.00 -8.51 -3.29
CA LEU A 105 11.88 -7.08 -3.59
C LEU A 105 10.45 -6.68 -3.96
N ILE A 106 9.73 -7.53 -4.70
CA ILE A 106 8.32 -7.32 -5.04
C ILE A 106 7.47 -7.24 -3.76
N ILE A 107 7.67 -8.15 -2.82
CA ILE A 107 6.94 -8.14 -1.53
C ILE A 107 7.30 -6.90 -0.72
N LEU A 108 8.59 -6.60 -0.58
CA LEU A 108 9.06 -5.43 0.16
C LEU A 108 8.43 -4.15 -0.42
N THR A 109 8.49 -3.97 -1.73
CA THR A 109 7.94 -2.81 -2.42
C THR A 109 6.43 -2.72 -2.24
N SER A 110 5.72 -3.85 -2.33
CA SER A 110 4.28 -3.92 -2.10
C SER A 110 3.90 -3.50 -0.68
N PHE A 111 4.64 -3.96 0.33
CA PHE A 111 4.45 -3.53 1.71
C PHE A 111 4.70 -2.04 1.88
N LEU A 112 5.78 -1.52 1.29
CA LEU A 112 6.11 -0.09 1.41
C LEU A 112 5.06 0.80 0.76
N LEU A 113 4.53 0.42 -0.41
CA LEU A 113 3.44 1.12 -1.08
C LEU A 113 2.18 1.21 -0.21
N LEU A 114 1.88 0.17 0.58
CA LEU A 114 0.70 0.14 1.45
C LEU A 114 0.94 0.76 2.82
N SER A 115 2.16 0.70 3.33
CA SER A 115 2.49 1.08 4.71
C SER A 115 2.23 2.58 5.01
N ILE A 116 2.67 3.48 4.13
CA ILE A 116 2.46 4.93 4.24
C ILE A 116 0.97 5.31 4.25
N PRO A 117 0.17 4.97 3.22
CA PRO A 117 -1.24 5.32 3.21
C PRO A 117 -2.02 4.61 4.33
N THR A 118 -1.66 3.38 4.70
CA THR A 118 -2.33 2.67 5.81
C THR A 118 -2.09 3.36 7.14
N THR A 119 -0.85 3.75 7.44
CA THR A 119 -0.54 4.50 8.67
C THR A 119 -1.24 5.86 8.70
N MET A 120 -1.35 6.54 7.55
CA MET A 120 -2.14 7.76 7.43
C MET A 120 -3.63 7.55 7.73
N VAL A 121 -4.22 6.44 7.26
CA VAL A 121 -5.62 6.11 7.57
C VAL A 121 -5.80 5.92 9.06
N ILE A 122 -4.88 5.21 9.73
CA ILE A 122 -4.91 5.00 11.17
C ILE A 122 -4.86 6.36 11.91
N TYR A 123 -3.89 7.21 11.58
CA TYR A 123 -3.76 8.52 12.24
C TYR A 123 -4.92 9.47 11.92
N SER A 124 -5.54 9.39 10.75
CA SER A 124 -6.74 10.18 10.43
C SER A 124 -7.97 9.84 11.27
N LYS A 125 -7.99 8.65 11.88
CA LYS A 125 -9.06 8.21 12.79
C LYS A 125 -8.75 8.52 14.25
N ILE A 126 -7.48 8.51 14.63
CA ILE A 126 -7.02 8.75 16.01
C ILE A 126 -7.00 10.26 16.33
N LEU A 127 -6.55 11.08 15.38
CA LEU A 127 -6.44 12.54 15.49
C LEU A 127 -7.72 13.21 15.00
#